data_AF-A0A7W5LUL3-F1
#
_entry.id   AF-A0A7W5LUL3-F1
#
_cell.length_a   1.000
_cell.length_b   1.000
_cell.length_c   1.000
_cell.angle_alpha   90.00
_cell.angle_beta   90.00
_cell.angle_gamma   90.00
#
_symmetry.space_group_name_H-M   'P 1'
#
loop_
_entity.id
_entity.type
_entity.pdbx_description
1 polymer ?
#
loop_
_entity_poly.entity_id
_entity_poly.type
_entity_poly.pdbx_seq_one_letter_code
_entity_poly.pdbx_strand_id
1 'polypeptide(L)'
;MTDRDPLYRRHRFPAEIIGHAVWLYFRFPLSLRMVEDMLAARGITVSHQTVRLWAEKFGRTFANQIRRRSCGQLGDKWHLDEAVISIGGEKHWLWRAVDQDGFVLEVLVQSRRNAKAAKRLMRKLLKGQGRAPRVMVTDKLRSYDVAKREVMPASSIDPTRASTTGRRTPISQHDDENGS
;
A
#
# COMPACT_ATOMS: atom_id res chain seq x y z
N MET A 1 9.03 -21.32 -29.85
CA MET A 1 9.96 -20.80 -28.83
C MET A 1 9.44 -19.46 -28.36
N THR A 2 8.84 -19.39 -27.17
CA THR A 2 8.40 -18.13 -26.57
C THR A 2 9.62 -17.25 -26.30
N ASP A 3 9.67 -16.09 -26.94
CA ASP A 3 10.72 -15.10 -26.71
C ASP A 3 10.77 -14.77 -25.21
N ARG A 4 11.95 -14.94 -24.58
CA ARG A 4 12.12 -14.68 -23.15
C ARG A 4 12.02 -13.17 -22.94
N ASP A 5 11.01 -12.74 -22.17
CA ASP A 5 10.83 -11.34 -21.79
C ASP A 5 12.19 -10.74 -21.35
N PRO A 6 12.66 -9.66 -22.00
CA PRO A 6 13.95 -9.03 -21.72
C PRO A 6 14.18 -8.72 -20.23
N LEU A 7 13.10 -8.51 -19.46
CA LEU A 7 13.13 -8.23 -18.03
C LEU A 7 13.76 -9.37 -17.21
N TYR A 8 13.62 -10.61 -17.68
CA TYR A 8 14.12 -11.82 -17.01
C TYR A 8 15.44 -12.34 -17.58
N ARG A 9 16.03 -11.62 -18.53
CA ARG A 9 17.29 -12.01 -19.17
C ARG A 9 18.41 -12.12 -18.12
N ARG A 10 19.21 -13.20 -18.20
CA ARG A 10 20.33 -13.54 -17.31
C ARG A 10 19.96 -13.96 -15.88
N HIS A 11 18.69 -14.24 -15.58
CA HIS A 11 18.33 -14.86 -14.30
C HIS A 11 18.43 -16.38 -14.37
N ARG A 12 18.96 -16.98 -13.29
CA ARG A 12 19.05 -18.45 -13.14
C ARG A 12 17.67 -19.10 -13.02
N PHE A 13 16.71 -18.38 -12.44
CA PHE A 13 15.36 -18.88 -12.19
C PHE A 13 14.38 -18.44 -13.29
N PRO A 14 13.40 -19.30 -13.66
CA PRO A 14 12.30 -18.94 -14.54
C PRO A 14 11.51 -17.73 -14.05
N ALA A 15 10.88 -17.02 -14.99
CA ALA A 15 10.10 -15.82 -14.71
C ALA A 15 8.92 -16.10 -13.77
N GLU A 16 8.34 -17.30 -13.85
CA GLU A 16 7.22 -17.76 -13.03
C GLU A 16 7.62 -17.87 -11.56
N ILE A 17 8.83 -18.38 -11.27
CA ILE A 17 9.35 -18.51 -9.91
C ILE A 17 9.63 -17.11 -9.32
N ILE A 18 10.29 -16.26 -10.10
CA ILE A 18 10.61 -14.88 -9.69
C ILE A 18 9.31 -14.10 -9.44
N GLY A 19 8.36 -14.18 -10.37
CA GLY A 19 7.05 -13.55 -10.25
C GLY A 19 6.29 -14.04 -9.03
N HIS A 20 6.30 -15.36 -8.77
CA HIS A 20 5.64 -15.94 -7.61
C HIS A 20 6.25 -15.48 -6.28
N ALA A 21 7.58 -15.46 -6.18
CA ALA A 21 8.29 -15.00 -4.98
C ALA A 21 7.98 -13.53 -4.68
N VAL A 22 8.04 -12.66 -5.70
CA VAL A 22 7.74 -11.23 -5.57
C VAL A 22 6.25 -11.03 -5.24
N TRP A 23 5.36 -11.81 -5.84
CA TRP A 23 3.93 -11.78 -5.53
C TRP A 23 3.64 -12.17 -4.08
N LEU A 24 4.23 -13.27 -3.59
CA LEU A 24 4.08 -13.68 -2.19
C LEU A 24 4.52 -12.57 -1.24
N TYR A 25 5.68 -11.96 -1.50
CA TYR A 25 6.24 -10.90 -0.67
C TYR A 25 5.34 -9.65 -0.62
N PHE A 26 4.76 -9.21 -1.75
CA PHE A 26 3.94 -8.00 -1.78
C PHE A 26 2.46 -8.24 -1.43
N ARG A 27 1.94 -9.46 -1.63
CA ARG A 27 0.52 -9.78 -1.46
C ARG A 27 0.15 -10.17 -0.03
N PHE A 28 1.10 -10.72 0.72
CA PHE A 28 0.89 -11.25 2.07
C PHE A 28 1.87 -10.61 3.07
N PRO A 29 1.54 -10.56 4.37
CA PRO A 29 2.43 -10.04 5.40
C PRO A 29 3.55 -11.04 5.73
N LEU A 30 4.30 -11.48 4.72
CA LEU A 30 5.39 -12.45 4.85
C LEU A 30 6.72 -11.74 4.97
N SER A 31 7.57 -12.21 5.88
CA SER A 31 8.98 -11.80 5.89
C SER A 31 9.71 -12.42 4.70
N LEU A 32 10.84 -11.84 4.29
CA LEU A 32 11.67 -12.40 3.22
C LEU A 32 12.15 -13.83 3.54
N ARG A 33 12.36 -14.14 4.82
CA ARG A 33 12.72 -15.48 5.31
C ARG A 33 11.56 -16.46 5.14
N MET A 34 10.34 -16.05 5.47
CA MET A 34 9.16 -16.89 5.24
C MET A 34 8.97 -17.20 3.75
N VAL A 35 9.23 -16.23 2.86
CA VAL A 35 9.16 -16.48 1.40
C VAL A 35 10.24 -17.47 0.97
N GLU A 36 11.47 -17.34 1.48
CA GLU A 36 12.55 -18.33 1.29
C GLU A 36 12.11 -19.74 1.75
N ASP A 37 11.54 -19.87 2.94
CA ASP A 37 11.07 -21.15 3.50
C ASP A 37 9.92 -21.75 2.66
N MET A 38 8.97 -20.92 2.22
CA MET A 38 7.86 -21.35 1.37
C MET A 38 8.32 -21.83 -0.01
N LEU A 39 9.38 -21.23 -0.56
CA LEU A 39 9.98 -21.69 -1.81
C LEU A 39 10.79 -22.98 -1.59
N ALA A 40 11.53 -23.08 -0.49
CA ALA A 40 12.30 -24.26 -0.12
C ALA A 40 11.39 -25.48 0.07
N ALA A 41 10.22 -25.31 0.69
CA ALA A 41 9.20 -26.36 0.83
C ALA A 41 8.70 -26.92 -0.52
N ARG A 42 8.91 -26.18 -1.62
CA ARG A 42 8.59 -26.60 -3.00
C ARG A 42 9.82 -27.08 -3.79
N GLY A 43 10.94 -27.30 -3.12
CA GLY A 43 12.22 -27.72 -3.73
C GLY A 43 12.97 -26.58 -4.43
N ILE A 44 12.61 -25.32 -4.18
CA ILE A 44 13.25 -24.16 -4.81
C ILE A 44 14.18 -23.49 -3.80
N THR A 45 15.48 -23.78 -3.88
CA THR A 45 16.49 -23.19 -2.98
C THR A 45 16.87 -21.78 -3.44
N VAL A 46 16.37 -20.75 -2.74
CA VAL A 46 16.64 -19.34 -3.01
C VAL A 46 16.83 -18.62 -1.67
N SER A 47 17.90 -17.82 -1.53
CA SER A 47 18.11 -17.03 -0.33
C SER A 47 17.12 -15.85 -0.22
N HIS A 48 16.74 -15.47 0.99
CA HIS A 48 15.94 -14.25 1.24
C HIS A 48 16.58 -12.97 0.63
N GLN A 49 17.91 -12.90 0.53
CA GLN A 49 18.60 -11.79 -0.16
C GLN A 49 18.29 -11.78 -1.66
N THR A 50 18.20 -12.94 -2.30
CA THR A 50 17.80 -13.06 -3.71
C THR A 50 16.34 -12.62 -3.89
N VAL A 51 15.44 -13.04 -2.99
CA VAL A 51 14.03 -12.58 -2.99
C VAL A 51 13.96 -11.06 -2.84
N ARG A 52 14.77 -10.46 -1.95
CA ARG A 52 14.85 -9.01 -1.79
C ARG A 52 15.29 -8.31 -3.07
N LEU A 53 16.36 -8.78 -3.71
CA LEU A 53 16.86 -8.21 -4.96
C LEU A 53 15.82 -8.32 -6.08
N TRP A 54 15.05 -9.41 -6.12
CA TRP A 54 13.93 -9.54 -7.04
C TRP A 54 12.80 -8.56 -6.72
N ALA A 55 12.41 -8.44 -5.46
CA ALA A 55 11.37 -7.48 -5.05
C ALA A 55 11.76 -6.04 -5.40
N GLU A 56 13.03 -5.65 -5.20
CA GLU A 56 13.56 -4.34 -5.57
C GLU A 56 13.60 -4.14 -7.10
N LYS A 57 14.09 -5.13 -7.86
CA LYS A 57 14.22 -5.06 -9.32
C LYS A 57 12.86 -5.07 -10.04
N PHE A 58 11.98 -6.00 -9.67
CA PHE A 58 10.74 -6.27 -10.40
C PHE A 58 9.52 -5.55 -9.79
N GLY A 59 9.55 -5.21 -8.50
CA GLY A 59 8.41 -4.61 -7.81
C GLY A 59 7.94 -3.31 -8.46
N ARG A 60 8.86 -2.44 -8.89
CA ARG A 60 8.50 -1.19 -9.59
C ARG A 60 7.84 -1.46 -10.95
N THR A 61 8.34 -2.45 -11.69
CA THR A 61 7.79 -2.84 -12.99
C THR A 61 6.39 -3.41 -12.85
N PHE A 62 6.16 -4.32 -11.89
CA PHE A 62 4.83 -4.84 -11.61
C PHE A 62 3.86 -3.76 -11.16
N ALA A 63 4.29 -2.87 -10.25
CA ALA A 63 3.46 -1.75 -9.81
C ALA A 63 3.09 -0.82 -10.99
N ASN A 64 4.03 -0.55 -11.90
CA ASN A 64 3.76 0.23 -13.11
C ASN A 64 2.77 -0.48 -14.05
N GLN A 65 2.91 -1.79 -14.23
CA GLN A 65 2.03 -2.57 -15.08
C GLN A 65 0.60 -2.65 -14.51
N ILE A 66 0.46 -2.84 -13.20
CA ILE A 66 -0.82 -2.79 -12.49
C ILE A 66 -1.45 -1.40 -12.69
N ARG A 67 -0.71 -0.32 -12.39
CA ARG A 67 -1.20 1.06 -12.60
C ARG A 67 -1.65 1.32 -14.03
N ARG A 68 -0.90 0.83 -15.02
CA ARG A 68 -1.24 1.00 -16.44
C ARG A 68 -2.52 0.25 -16.81
N ARG A 69 -2.69 -0.98 -16.32
CA ARG A 69 -3.90 -1.79 -16.56
C ARG A 69 -5.13 -1.18 -15.88
N SER A 70 -4.95 -0.61 -14.69
CA SER A 70 -6.03 0.05 -13.96
C SER A 70 -6.35 1.45 -14.50
N CYS A 71 -5.47 2.06 -15.32
CA CYS A 71 -5.68 3.40 -15.87
C CYS A 71 -6.97 3.46 -16.70
N GLY A 72 -7.88 4.37 -16.34
CA GLY A 72 -9.20 4.52 -16.98
C GLY A 72 -10.30 3.61 -16.43
N GLN A 73 -9.97 2.59 -15.63
CA GLN A 73 -10.95 1.72 -14.96
C GLN A 73 -11.17 2.06 -13.49
N LEU A 74 -10.45 3.07 -12.99
CA LEU A 74 -10.54 3.47 -11.59
C LEU A 74 -11.94 4.02 -11.29
N GLY A 75 -12.38 3.83 -10.06
CA GLY A 75 -13.68 4.26 -9.62
C GLY A 75 -13.90 5.78 -9.56
N ASP A 76 -15.17 6.17 -9.61
CA ASP A 76 -15.61 7.55 -9.39
C ASP A 76 -15.85 7.87 -7.89
N LYS A 77 -15.83 6.85 -7.03
CA LYS A 77 -15.92 6.97 -5.57
C LYS A 77 -14.54 6.76 -4.96
N TRP A 78 -14.04 7.77 -4.26
CA TRP A 78 -12.72 7.73 -3.63
C TRP A 78 -12.85 7.62 -2.12
N HIS A 79 -12.03 6.76 -1.52
CA HIS A 79 -11.86 6.57 -0.10
C HIS A 79 -10.47 7.08 0.31
N LEU A 80 -10.43 8.04 1.22
CA LEU A 80 -9.20 8.64 1.72
C LEU A 80 -9.05 8.30 3.21
N ASP A 81 -7.95 7.63 3.52
CA ASP A 81 -7.64 7.15 4.87
C ASP A 81 -6.31 7.73 5.36
N GLU A 82 -6.16 7.84 6.69
CA GLU A 82 -4.92 8.19 7.37
C GLU A 82 -4.51 7.07 8.35
N ALA A 83 -3.28 6.58 8.24
CA ALA A 83 -2.73 5.58 9.17
C ALA A 83 -1.37 6.02 9.73
N VAL A 84 -1.09 5.67 10.99
CA VAL A 84 0.24 5.84 11.58
C VAL A 84 1.05 4.57 11.31
N ILE A 85 2.25 4.72 10.75
CA ILE A 85 3.19 3.63 10.48
C ILE A 85 4.53 3.93 11.15
N SER A 86 5.27 2.89 11.53
CA SER A 86 6.65 3.04 12.02
C SER A 86 7.64 2.68 10.91
N ILE A 87 8.60 3.57 10.64
CA ILE A 87 9.69 3.34 9.68
C ILE A 87 10.99 3.64 10.41
N GLY A 88 11.89 2.66 10.53
CA GLY A 88 13.15 2.83 11.25
C GLY A 88 12.98 3.18 12.74
N GLY A 89 11.88 2.79 13.37
CA GLY A 89 11.55 3.14 14.76
C GLY A 89 10.86 4.50 14.93
N GLU A 90 10.82 5.34 13.89
CA GLU A 90 10.15 6.64 13.93
C GLU A 90 8.70 6.54 13.45
N LYS A 91 7.81 7.38 14.02
CA LYS A 91 6.40 7.44 13.63
C LYS A 91 6.23 8.32 12.39
N HIS A 92 5.51 7.80 11.41
CA HIS A 92 5.10 8.50 10.19
C HIS A 92 3.59 8.39 9.98
N TRP A 93 3.07 9.33 9.18
CA TRP A 93 1.68 9.36 8.74
C TRP A 93 1.60 8.97 7.27
N LEU A 94 0.88 7.89 7.02
CA LEU A 94 0.50 7.37 5.72
C LEU A 94 -0.87 7.94 5.33
N TRP A 95 -0.89 8.70 4.26
CA TRP A 95 -2.08 9.20 3.60
C TRP A 95 -2.34 8.34 2.38
N ARG A 96 -3.50 7.69 2.31
CA ARG A 96 -3.82 6.76 1.22
C ARG A 96 -5.16 7.14 0.60
N ALA A 97 -5.19 7.22 -0.73
CA ALA A 97 -6.43 7.30 -1.51
C ALA A 97 -6.61 6.00 -2.30
N VAL A 98 -7.77 5.38 -2.17
CA VAL A 98 -8.20 4.20 -2.94
C VAL A 98 -9.56 4.46 -3.57
N ASP A 99 -9.95 3.71 -4.61
CA ASP A 99 -11.32 3.73 -5.13
C ASP A 99 -12.23 2.70 -4.43
N GLN A 100 -13.49 2.59 -4.87
CA GLN A 100 -14.45 1.64 -4.30
C GLN A 100 -14.08 0.17 -4.49
N ASP A 101 -13.24 -0.15 -5.48
CA ASP A 101 -12.77 -1.50 -5.78
C ASP A 101 -11.45 -1.82 -5.05
N GLY A 102 -10.94 -0.86 -4.28
CA GLY A 102 -9.72 -0.98 -3.49
C GLY A 102 -8.44 -0.71 -4.28
N PHE A 103 -8.52 -0.20 -5.51
CA PHE A 103 -7.34 0.21 -6.26
C PHE A 103 -6.73 1.46 -5.66
N VAL A 104 -5.42 1.42 -5.46
CA VAL A 104 -4.66 2.56 -4.92
C VAL A 104 -4.53 3.65 -5.98
N LEU A 105 -5.11 4.81 -5.68
CA LEU A 105 -5.08 5.99 -6.53
C LEU A 105 -3.83 6.85 -6.25
N GLU A 106 -3.50 7.05 -4.98
CA GLU A 106 -2.33 7.82 -4.55
C GLU A 106 -1.93 7.47 -3.11
N VAL A 107 -0.63 7.53 -2.80
CA VAL A 107 -0.09 7.29 -1.46
C VAL A 107 0.96 8.35 -1.12
N LEU A 108 0.91 8.88 0.10
CA LEU A 108 1.88 9.81 0.59
C LEU A 108 2.28 9.49 2.03
N VAL A 109 3.58 9.36 2.29
CA VAL A 109 4.12 9.21 3.65
C VAL A 109 4.79 10.52 4.08
N GLN A 110 4.54 10.95 5.32
CA GLN A 110 5.13 12.15 5.92
C GLN A 110 5.50 11.90 7.39
N SER A 111 6.56 12.55 7.87
CA SER A 111 6.95 12.49 9.29
C SER A 111 6.04 13.30 10.22
N ARG A 112 5.13 14.12 9.68
CA ARG A 112 4.20 14.93 10.48
C ARG A 112 2.80 14.86 9.90
N ARG A 113 1.81 14.84 10.79
CA ARG A 113 0.40 15.03 10.45
C ARG A 113 0.13 16.50 10.15
N ASN A 114 -0.16 16.83 8.89
CA ASN A 114 -0.52 18.21 8.53
C ASN A 114 -1.50 18.29 7.35
N ALA A 115 -2.32 19.35 7.35
CA ALA A 115 -3.29 19.60 6.28
C ALA A 115 -2.61 19.85 4.90
N LYS A 116 -1.35 20.31 4.90
CA LYS A 116 -0.56 20.50 3.66
C LYS A 116 -0.30 19.18 2.93
N ALA A 117 -0.10 18.08 3.67
CA ALA A 117 0.09 16.74 3.13
C ALA A 117 -1.22 16.24 2.49
N ALA A 118 -2.34 16.37 3.19
CA ALA A 118 -3.67 16.06 2.65
C ALA A 118 -3.96 16.86 1.38
N LYS A 119 -3.70 18.19 1.38
CA LYS A 119 -3.85 19.05 0.20
C LYS A 119 -2.96 18.60 -0.95
N ARG A 120 -1.71 18.20 -0.69
CA ARG A 120 -0.79 17.69 -1.71
C ARG A 120 -1.27 16.36 -2.29
N LEU A 121 -1.77 15.46 -1.46
CA LEU A 121 -2.39 14.21 -1.90
C LEU A 121 -3.56 14.51 -2.85
N MET A 122 -4.50 15.36 -2.43
CA MET A 122 -5.67 15.73 -3.24
C MET A 122 -5.30 16.36 -4.59
N ARG A 123 -4.33 17.30 -4.61
CA ARG A 123 -3.87 17.90 -5.88
C ARG A 123 -3.25 16.88 -6.82
N LYS A 124 -2.45 15.95 -6.30
CA LYS A 124 -1.86 14.88 -7.11
C LYS A 124 -2.93 13.94 -7.65
N LEU A 125 -3.89 13.58 -6.81
CA LEU A 125 -5.02 12.72 -7.15
C LEU A 125 -5.83 13.30 -8.32
N LEU A 126 -6.19 14.59 -8.24
CA LEU A 126 -6.93 15.28 -9.30
C LEU A 126 -6.13 15.39 -10.60
N LYS A 127 -4.84 15.74 -10.50
CA LYS A 127 -3.96 15.81 -11.67
C LYS A 127 -3.76 14.44 -12.32
N GLY A 128 -3.63 13.39 -11.52
CA GLY A 128 -3.40 12.02 -12.00
C GLY A 128 -4.64 11.39 -12.62
N GLN A 129 -5.82 11.62 -12.05
CA GLN A 129 -7.07 11.06 -12.57
C GLN A 129 -7.70 11.92 -13.68
N GLY A 130 -7.37 13.20 -13.76
CA GLY A 130 -7.91 14.13 -14.77
C GLY A 130 -9.41 14.44 -14.60
N ARG A 131 -10.05 13.90 -13.55
CA ARG A 131 -11.47 14.10 -13.22
C ARG A 131 -11.67 14.22 -11.71
N ALA A 132 -12.70 14.96 -11.32
CA ALA A 132 -13.16 14.98 -9.94
C ALA A 132 -13.94 13.70 -9.61
N PRO A 133 -13.89 13.20 -8.36
CA PRO A 133 -14.73 12.08 -7.95
C PRO A 133 -16.19 12.52 -7.87
N ARG A 134 -17.10 11.56 -8.09
CA ARG A 134 -18.52 11.74 -7.76
C ARG A 134 -18.73 11.78 -6.25
N VAL A 135 -18.01 10.94 -5.51
CA VAL A 135 -18.10 10.84 -4.05
C VAL A 135 -16.70 10.72 -3.45
N MET A 136 -16.43 11.50 -2.40
CA MET A 136 -15.20 11.39 -1.62
C MET A 136 -15.55 11.07 -0.17
N VAL A 137 -15.14 9.89 0.27
CA VAL A 137 -15.30 9.39 1.64
C VAL A 137 -13.98 9.58 2.37
N THR A 138 -14.02 10.22 3.54
CA THR A 138 -12.87 10.39 4.42
C THR A 138 -13.18 9.82 5.79
N ASP A 139 -12.16 9.35 6.50
CA ASP A 139 -12.26 8.84 7.86
C ASP A 139 -12.40 9.96 8.92
N LYS A 140 -13.41 10.84 8.81
CA LYS A 140 -13.86 11.86 9.81
C LYS A 140 -12.76 12.55 10.66
N LEU A 141 -11.56 12.75 10.12
CA LEU A 141 -10.47 13.43 10.79
C LEU A 141 -10.36 14.89 10.30
N ARG A 142 -10.28 15.83 11.25
CA ARG A 142 -10.28 17.31 11.04
C ARG A 142 -9.37 17.81 9.92
N SER A 143 -8.30 17.09 9.59
CA SER A 143 -7.33 17.47 8.56
C SER A 143 -7.88 17.42 7.13
N TYR A 144 -8.87 16.55 6.84
CA TYR A 144 -9.51 16.51 5.53
C TYR A 144 -10.56 17.61 5.35
N ASP A 145 -11.26 18.00 6.41
CA ASP A 145 -12.26 19.08 6.36
C ASP A 145 -11.63 20.42 5.93
N VAL A 146 -10.44 20.71 6.47
CA VAL A 146 -9.67 21.91 6.10
C VAL A 146 -9.18 21.83 4.65
N ALA A 147 -8.63 20.69 4.23
CA ALA A 147 -8.13 20.51 2.87
C ALA A 147 -9.26 20.58 1.82
N LYS A 148 -10.45 20.05 2.15
CA LYS A 148 -11.61 20.06 1.25
C LYS A 148 -12.15 21.46 1.02
N ARG A 149 -12.30 22.28 2.08
CA ARG A 149 -12.76 23.68 1.95
C ARG A 149 -11.88 24.51 1.02
N GLU A 150 -10.59 24.23 0.98
CA GLU A 150 -9.64 24.97 0.13
C GLU A 150 -9.50 24.44 -1.31
N VAL A 151 -9.79 23.15 -1.55
CA VAL A 151 -9.51 22.50 -2.86
C VAL A 151 -10.78 22.22 -3.65
N MET A 152 -11.91 21.98 -2.99
CA MET A 152 -13.17 21.58 -3.64
C MET A 152 -14.39 22.14 -2.88
N PRO A 153 -14.72 23.43 -3.03
CA PRO A 153 -15.84 24.05 -2.30
C PRO A 153 -17.22 23.47 -2.64
N ALA A 154 -17.38 22.76 -3.77
CA ALA A 154 -18.69 22.32 -4.30
C ALA A 154 -19.00 20.81 -4.19
N SER A 155 -18.21 20.01 -3.46
CA SER A 155 -18.45 18.56 -3.36
C SER A 155 -19.19 18.19 -2.06
N SER A 156 -20.34 17.51 -2.18
CA SER A 156 -21.14 17.04 -1.04
C SER A 156 -20.38 15.98 -0.22
N ILE A 157 -20.51 16.04 1.11
CA ILE A 157 -20.06 14.98 2.05
C ILE A 157 -21.29 14.13 2.34
N ASP A 158 -21.17 12.80 2.26
CA ASP A 158 -22.10 11.90 2.95
C ASP A 158 -21.39 11.36 4.20
N PRO A 159 -21.70 11.88 5.41
CA PRO A 159 -20.99 11.50 6.62
C PRO A 159 -21.64 10.31 7.34
N THR A 160 -21.93 9.18 6.68
CA THR A 160 -22.51 8.03 7.39
C THR A 160 -22.03 6.64 6.93
N ARG A 161 -21.17 6.01 7.75
CA ARG A 161 -21.43 4.71 8.39
C ARG A 161 -20.34 4.41 9.43
N ALA A 162 -20.69 4.64 10.70
CA ALA A 162 -19.95 4.08 11.82
C ALA A 162 -20.28 2.59 11.91
N SER A 163 -19.28 1.73 11.70
CA SER A 163 -19.33 0.36 12.18
C SER A 163 -18.51 0.29 13.47
N THR A 164 -19.22 0.34 14.59
CA THR A 164 -18.76 -0.09 15.91
C THR A 164 -18.32 -1.56 15.83
N THR A 165 -17.08 -1.86 16.24
CA THR A 165 -16.55 -3.12 16.83
C THR A 165 -15.03 -2.95 16.91
N GLY A 166 -14.28 -3.16 17.98
CA GLY A 166 -14.51 -3.65 19.33
C GLY A 166 -13.17 -3.57 20.10
N ARG A 167 -13.25 -3.50 21.43
CA ARG A 167 -12.21 -3.71 22.46
C ARG A 167 -10.73 -3.47 22.08
N ARG A 168 -10.17 -2.40 22.65
CA ARG A 168 -8.75 -2.34 22.99
C ARG A 168 -8.46 -3.44 24.02
N THR A 169 -7.63 -4.39 23.64
CA THR A 169 -6.91 -5.24 24.60
C THR A 169 -5.46 -4.79 24.57
N PRO A 170 -4.85 -4.39 25.70
CA PRO A 170 -3.43 -4.09 25.74
C PRO A 170 -2.65 -5.41 25.67
N ILE A 171 -1.69 -5.51 24.76
CA ILE A 171 -0.68 -6.57 24.79
C ILE A 171 0.34 -6.14 25.84
N SER A 172 0.20 -6.66 27.06
CA SER A 172 1.29 -6.66 28.04
C SER A 172 2.37 -7.62 27.56
N GLN A 173 3.61 -7.13 27.49
CA GLN A 173 4.78 -7.98 27.34
C GLN A 173 4.99 -8.78 28.62
N HIS A 174 5.33 -10.05 28.44
CA HIS A 174 5.92 -10.92 29.45
C HIS A 174 7.30 -10.36 29.81
N ASP A 175 7.52 -10.11 31.10
CA ASP A 175 8.86 -10.12 31.70
C ASP A 175 8.95 -11.38 32.56
N ASP A 176 9.87 -12.25 32.19
CA ASP A 176 10.39 -13.35 33.01
C ASP A 176 11.25 -12.76 34.13
N GLU A 177 11.13 -13.25 35.37
CA GLU A 177 12.28 -13.40 36.27
C GLU A 177 11.96 -14.27 37.51
N ASN A 178 12.70 -15.40 37.57
CA ASN A 178 13.34 -16.02 38.73
C ASN A 178 12.58 -16.36 40.03
N GLY A 179 12.78 -17.61 40.46
CA GLY A 179 13.44 -17.81 41.76
C GLY A 179 12.86 -18.89 42.66
N SER A 180 13.52 -20.07 42.58
CA SER A 180 13.65 -21.14 43.60
C SER A 180 12.48 -22.09 43.86
#